data_AF-A0A436WK27-F1
#
_entry.id   AF-A0A436WK27-F1
#
_cell.length_a   1.000
_cell.length_b   1.000
_cell.length_c   1.000
_cell.angle_alpha   90.00
_cell.angle_beta   90.00
_cell.angle_gamma   90.00
#
_symmetry.space_group_name_H-M   'P 1'
#
loop_
_entity.id
_entity.type
_entity.pdbx_description
1 polymer ?
#
loop_
_entity_poly.entity_id
_entity_poly.type
_entity_poly.pdbx_seq_one_letter_code
_entity_poly.pdbx_strand_id
1 'polypeptide(L)'
;MRTKTKPRSLFLGIDTGGTYTDAVLWSETEGPQHGPSKGKVLAKAKALTTRHDLAVGIAGAVDAVLQRAGTDPTDIKLVSMSTTLATNALVECQGGRVALIMIGFSEADLARDGLRTALGTDPVVFCPGGHDVHGNTAGLDLSGLQAALPELGGSVSGFAICAYFATRNPAHEIAARNMIREKTGLPVTASHELSAKLGGPRRALTTLLNARLISMIDRLVAATEGFLEQRSIS
;
A
#
# COMPACT_ATOMS: atom_id res chain seq x y z
N MET A 1 37.17 28.08 21.23
CA MET A 1 36.94 26.84 20.45
C MET A 1 35.58 26.29 20.88
N ARG A 2 34.51 26.56 20.11
CA ARG A 2 33.15 26.11 20.44
C ARG A 2 33.08 24.60 20.21
N THR A 3 32.83 23.86 21.28
CA THR A 3 32.55 22.42 21.24
C THR A 3 31.35 22.18 20.34
N LYS A 4 31.53 21.41 19.26
CA LYS A 4 30.42 20.90 18.45
C LYS A 4 29.65 19.92 19.35
N THR A 5 28.55 20.37 19.93
CA THR A 5 27.56 19.50 20.57
C THR A 5 27.16 18.43 19.55
N LYS A 6 27.31 17.16 19.92
CA LYS A 6 26.90 15.98 19.14
C LYS A 6 25.50 16.21 18.56
N PRO A 7 25.20 15.88 17.29
CA PRO A 7 23.90 16.17 16.72
C PRO A 7 22.81 15.51 17.56
N ARG A 8 21.82 16.29 17.97
CA ARG A 8 20.60 15.76 18.60
C ARG A 8 19.92 14.88 17.55
N SER A 9 19.50 13.69 17.94
CA SER A 9 18.74 12.80 17.06
C SER A 9 17.52 13.56 16.51
N LEU A 10 17.47 13.75 15.19
CA LEU A 10 16.33 14.35 14.51
C LEU A 10 15.41 13.26 13.97
N PHE A 11 14.11 13.53 14.04
CA PHE A 11 13.06 12.63 13.63
C PHE A 11 12.10 13.43 12.74
N LEU A 12 11.86 12.92 11.53
CA LEU A 12 10.97 13.54 10.57
C LEU A 12 9.65 12.79 10.55
N GLY A 13 8.55 13.48 10.85
CA GLY A 13 7.19 12.97 10.64
C GLY A 13 6.62 13.55 9.35
N ILE A 14 6.05 12.70 8.50
CA ILE A 14 5.37 13.08 7.26
C ILE A 14 3.94 12.54 7.32
N ASP A 15 2.94 13.39 7.12
CA ASP A 15 1.54 12.98 7.01
C ASP A 15 0.94 13.42 5.67
N THR A 16 0.64 12.46 4.80
CA THR A 16 0.10 12.75 3.46
C THR A 16 -1.41 12.56 3.44
N GLY A 17 -2.15 13.66 3.35
CA GLY A 17 -3.61 13.66 3.18
C GLY A 17 -4.05 13.94 1.75
N GLY A 18 -5.37 13.99 1.54
CA GLY A 18 -5.95 14.24 0.21
C GLY A 18 -5.75 15.67 -0.33
N THR A 19 -5.52 16.64 0.54
CA THR A 19 -5.38 18.06 0.17
C THR A 19 -3.99 18.60 0.49
N TYR A 20 -3.45 18.21 1.63
CA TYR A 20 -2.15 18.68 2.10
C TYR A 20 -1.27 17.54 2.56
N THR A 21 0.02 17.75 2.40
CA THR A 21 1.09 16.96 3.01
C THR A 21 1.73 17.81 4.10
N ASP A 22 1.75 17.28 5.31
CA ASP A 22 2.31 17.91 6.50
C ASP A 22 3.67 17.28 6.83
N ALA A 23 4.64 18.12 7.21
CA ALA A 23 5.95 17.67 7.68
C ALA A 23 6.28 18.31 9.03
N VAL A 24 6.79 17.50 9.95
CA VAL A 24 7.19 17.93 11.30
C VAL A 24 8.58 17.42 11.59
N LEU A 25 9.49 18.33 11.94
CA LEU A 25 10.81 17.97 12.44
C LEU A 25 10.82 18.02 13.96
N TRP A 26 11.15 16.89 14.58
CA TRP A 26 11.19 16.73 16.03
C TRP A 26 12.59 16.32 16.48
N SER A 27 13.01 16.86 17.61
CA SER A 27 14.29 16.52 18.24
C SER A 27 14.03 15.98 19.63
N GLU A 28 14.77 14.94 19.98
CA GLU A 28 14.88 14.54 21.37
C GLU A 28 15.70 15.58 22.14
N THR A 29 15.25 15.95 23.33
CA THR A 29 16.00 16.77 24.28
C THR A 29 16.25 15.94 25.52
N GLU A 30 17.51 15.92 25.98
CA GLU A 30 17.87 15.27 27.24
C GLU A 30 17.00 15.86 28.36
N GLY A 31 16.28 14.99 29.05
CA GLY A 31 15.73 15.32 30.36
C GLY A 31 16.88 15.51 31.37
N PRO A 32 16.59 15.95 32.61
CA PRO A 32 17.59 15.88 33.68
C PRO A 32 18.15 14.44 33.77
N GLN A 33 19.40 14.27 34.24
CA GLN A 33 20.21 13.03 34.13
C GLN A 33 19.57 11.68 34.54
N HIS A 34 18.33 11.66 35.06
CA HIS A 34 17.54 10.47 35.38
C HIS A 34 16.02 10.66 35.12
N GLY A 35 15.63 11.60 34.25
CA GLY A 35 14.24 11.91 33.91
C GLY A 35 13.87 11.49 32.48
N PRO A 36 12.57 11.38 32.15
CA PRO A 36 12.16 11.04 30.79
C PRO A 36 12.68 12.09 29.80
N SER A 37 13.32 11.65 28.72
CA SER A 37 13.65 12.51 27.58
C SER A 37 12.41 13.27 27.15
N LYS A 38 12.50 14.60 27.02
CA LYS A 38 11.41 15.41 26.48
C LYS A 38 11.65 15.66 25.00
N GLY A 39 10.59 15.72 24.23
CA GLY A 39 10.64 16.08 22.82
C GLY A 39 10.44 17.56 22.57
N LYS A 40 11.07 18.11 21.53
CA LYS A 40 10.73 19.43 21.01
C LYS A 40 10.50 19.38 19.49
N VAL A 41 9.39 19.95 19.05
CA VAL A 41 9.17 20.26 17.63
C VAL A 41 10.07 21.44 17.25
N LEU A 42 10.96 21.23 16.28
CA LEU A 42 11.86 22.25 15.75
C LEU A 42 11.19 23.10 14.69
N ALA A 43 10.46 22.46 13.78
CA ALA A 43 9.74 23.13 12.70
C ALA A 43 8.54 22.29 12.24
N LYS A 44 7.59 22.97 11.61
CA LYS A 44 6.48 22.38 10.88
C LYS A 44 6.35 23.05 9.53
N ALA A 45 5.94 22.30 8.52
CA ALA A 45 5.63 22.82 7.21
C ALA A 45 4.48 22.04 6.58
N LYS A 46 3.87 22.64 5.56
CA LYS A 46 2.71 22.10 4.86
C LYS A 46 2.84 22.46 3.39
N ALA A 47 2.55 21.51 2.52
CA ALA A 47 2.46 21.71 1.07
C ALA A 47 1.15 21.11 0.55
N LEU A 48 0.69 21.55 -0.62
CA LEU A 48 -0.44 20.92 -1.29
C LEU A 48 -0.06 19.48 -1.70
N THR A 49 -0.99 18.54 -1.53
CA THR A 49 -0.80 17.17 -2.01
C THR A 49 -0.96 17.14 -3.52
N THR A 50 0.12 16.81 -4.21
CA THR A 50 0.13 16.60 -5.66
C THR A 50 -0.29 15.17 -5.97
N ARG A 51 -1.59 14.91 -6.13
CA ARG A 51 -2.14 13.53 -6.25
C ARG A 51 -1.57 12.72 -7.40
N HIS A 52 -1.23 13.36 -8.52
CA HIS A 52 -0.65 12.70 -9.69
C HIS A 52 0.86 12.44 -9.54
N ASP A 53 1.52 13.09 -8.59
CA ASP A 53 2.94 12.92 -8.28
C ASP A 53 3.20 13.27 -6.81
N LEU A 54 3.05 12.27 -5.93
CA LEU A 54 3.16 12.47 -4.48
C LEU A 54 4.56 12.97 -4.06
N ALA A 55 5.59 12.69 -4.85
CA ALA A 55 6.96 13.12 -4.55
C ALA A 55 7.07 14.65 -4.49
N VAL A 56 6.33 15.37 -5.35
CA VAL A 56 6.30 16.84 -5.35
C VAL A 56 5.73 17.40 -4.05
N GLY A 57 4.61 16.83 -3.58
CA GLY A 57 3.95 17.27 -2.35
C GLY A 57 4.80 16.99 -1.11
N ILE A 58 5.38 15.79 -1.04
CA ILE A 58 6.29 15.39 0.04
C ILE A 58 7.55 16.26 0.04
N ALA A 59 8.20 16.43 -1.11
CA ALA A 59 9.40 17.25 -1.22
C ALA A 59 9.15 18.68 -0.78
N GLY A 60 8.05 19.29 -1.25
CA GLY A 60 7.66 20.65 -0.87
C GLY A 60 7.45 20.82 0.63
N ALA A 61 6.82 19.83 1.30
CA ALA A 61 6.61 19.88 2.75
C ALA A 61 7.94 19.71 3.52
N VAL A 62 8.75 18.72 3.14
CA VAL A 62 9.99 18.41 3.87
C VAL A 62 11.08 19.46 3.63
N ASP A 63 11.28 19.94 2.41
CA ASP A 63 12.26 20.99 2.12
C ASP A 63 11.94 22.27 2.92
N ALA A 64 10.65 22.61 3.02
CA ALA A 64 10.21 23.74 3.83
C ALA A 64 10.46 23.53 5.33
N VAL A 65 10.33 22.30 5.85
CA VAL A 65 10.61 22.03 7.28
C VAL A 65 12.10 22.10 7.59
N LEU A 66 12.94 21.56 6.70
CA LEU A 66 14.39 21.59 6.81
C LEU A 66 14.93 23.02 6.72
N GLN A 67 14.45 23.81 5.75
CA GLN A 67 14.83 25.21 5.60
C GLN A 67 14.47 26.05 6.82
N ARG A 68 13.28 25.84 7.40
CA ARG A 68 12.83 26.54 8.61
C ARG A 68 13.63 26.17 9.85
N ALA A 69 14.02 24.90 9.97
CA ALA A 69 14.82 24.42 11.10
C ALA A 69 16.31 24.82 10.99
N GLY A 70 16.81 25.03 9.77
CA GLY A 70 18.23 25.31 9.51
C GLY A 70 19.13 24.13 9.87
N THR A 71 18.63 22.90 9.73
CA THR A 71 19.32 21.66 10.10
C THR A 71 19.81 20.91 8.86
N ASP A 72 20.91 20.16 9.02
CA ASP A 72 21.40 19.25 8.00
C ASP A 72 20.47 18.02 7.90
N PRO A 73 19.98 17.65 6.70
CA PRO A 73 19.16 16.45 6.53
C PRO A 73 19.83 15.16 7.03
N THR A 74 21.16 15.09 6.99
CA THR A 74 21.93 13.91 7.41
C THR A 74 21.86 13.63 8.93
N ASP A 75 21.34 14.58 9.72
CA ASP A 75 21.11 14.39 11.16
C ASP A 75 19.78 13.66 11.47
N ILE A 76 18.93 13.42 10.46
CA ILE A 76 17.68 12.68 10.59
C ILE A 76 17.99 11.19 10.72
N LYS A 77 17.52 10.57 11.81
CA LYS A 77 17.73 9.14 12.11
C LYS A 77 16.52 8.25 11.85
N LEU A 78 15.34 8.87 11.74
CA LEU A 78 14.10 8.16 11.51
C LEU A 78 13.15 9.07 10.76
N VAL A 79 12.55 8.50 9.72
CA VAL A 79 11.42 9.09 9.01
C VAL A 79 10.21 8.23 9.32
N SER A 80 9.21 8.85 9.92
CA SER A 80 7.91 8.23 10.18
C SER A 80 6.90 8.81 9.20
N MET A 81 6.20 7.95 8.48
CA MET A 81 5.22 8.35 7.50
C MET A 81 3.83 7.83 7.87
N SER A 82 2.84 8.71 7.82
CA SER A 82 1.42 8.40 7.90
C SER A 82 0.70 8.90 6.67
N THR A 83 -0.49 8.34 6.42
CA THR A 83 -1.35 8.82 5.35
C THR A 83 -2.82 8.55 5.64
N THR A 84 -3.68 9.46 5.20
CA THR A 84 -5.14 9.27 5.15
C THR A 84 -5.64 8.99 3.73
N LEU A 85 -4.74 8.92 2.74
CA LEU A 85 -5.10 8.61 1.36
C LEU A 85 -5.74 7.23 1.27
N ALA A 86 -5.21 6.24 1.98
CA ALA A 86 -5.74 4.87 1.96
C ALA A 86 -7.13 4.76 2.62
N THR A 87 -7.38 5.45 3.72
CA THR A 87 -8.68 5.42 4.40
C THR A 87 -9.76 6.15 3.58
N ASN A 88 -9.42 7.29 2.97
CA ASN A 88 -10.35 8.03 2.14
C ASN A 88 -10.64 7.27 0.84
N ALA A 89 -9.61 6.67 0.23
CA ALA A 89 -9.73 5.78 -0.91
C ALA A 89 -10.75 4.66 -0.66
N LEU A 90 -10.65 4.00 0.50
CA LEU A 90 -11.57 2.93 0.87
C LEU A 90 -13.02 3.41 1.02
N VAL A 91 -13.24 4.53 1.72
CA VAL A 91 -14.58 5.11 1.97
C VAL A 91 -15.21 5.63 0.68
N GLU A 92 -14.42 6.31 -0.15
CA GLU A 92 -14.88 6.92 -1.40
C GLU A 92 -14.88 5.91 -2.57
N CYS A 93 -14.51 4.65 -2.32
CA CYS A 93 -14.24 3.63 -3.35
C CYS A 93 -13.27 4.12 -4.44
N GLN A 94 -12.40 5.07 -4.10
CA GLN A 94 -11.36 5.60 -4.96
C GLN A 94 -10.10 4.76 -4.77
N GLY A 95 -9.39 4.48 -5.85
CA GLY A 95 -8.19 3.65 -5.83
C GLY A 95 -7.77 3.35 -7.25
N GLY A 96 -6.62 2.72 -7.43
CA GLY A 96 -6.25 2.25 -8.76
C GLY A 96 -7.24 1.19 -9.22
N ARG A 97 -7.60 1.18 -10.51
CA ARG A 97 -8.38 0.09 -11.13
C ARG A 97 -7.63 -1.23 -10.86
N VAL A 98 -8.31 -2.28 -10.43
CA VAL A 98 -7.68 -3.59 -10.17
C VAL A 98 -8.46 -4.70 -10.86
N ALA A 99 -7.80 -5.81 -11.18
CA ALA A 99 -8.50 -7.00 -11.68
C ALA A 99 -8.76 -8.01 -10.56
N LEU A 100 -9.99 -8.50 -10.46
CA LEU A 100 -10.36 -9.57 -9.53
C LEU A 100 -10.29 -10.93 -10.23
N ILE A 101 -9.45 -11.82 -9.72
CA ILE A 101 -9.33 -13.19 -10.19
C ILE A 101 -10.07 -14.09 -9.20
N MET A 102 -11.14 -14.73 -9.68
CA MET A 102 -11.95 -15.63 -8.88
C MET A 102 -11.76 -17.08 -9.36
N ILE A 103 -11.10 -17.90 -8.53
CA ILE A 103 -10.79 -19.29 -8.88
C ILE A 103 -11.76 -20.24 -8.17
N GLY A 104 -12.53 -21.02 -8.95
CA GLY A 104 -13.53 -21.94 -8.43
C GLY A 104 -14.82 -21.28 -7.92
N PHE A 105 -15.08 -20.04 -8.34
CA PHE A 105 -16.32 -19.31 -8.03
C PHE A 105 -17.20 -19.16 -9.26
N SER A 106 -18.47 -18.85 -9.02
CA SER A 106 -19.46 -18.54 -10.05
C SER A 106 -19.79 -17.05 -10.08
N GLU A 107 -20.45 -16.60 -11.14
CA GLU A 107 -20.91 -15.21 -11.24
C GLU A 107 -21.92 -14.84 -10.12
N ALA A 108 -22.69 -15.82 -9.64
CA ALA A 108 -23.62 -15.62 -8.53
C ALA A 108 -22.92 -15.21 -7.22
N ASP A 109 -21.64 -15.57 -7.04
CA ASP A 109 -20.87 -15.21 -5.85
C ASP A 109 -20.56 -13.70 -5.78
N LEU A 110 -20.55 -12.99 -6.92
CA LEU A 110 -20.39 -11.54 -6.95
C LEU A 110 -21.54 -10.81 -6.25
N ALA A 111 -22.75 -11.36 -6.28
CA ALA A 111 -23.92 -10.73 -5.67
C ALA A 111 -23.90 -10.75 -4.12
N ARG A 112 -22.90 -11.40 -3.51
CA ARG A 112 -22.82 -11.62 -2.05
C ARG A 112 -21.87 -10.64 -1.37
N ASP A 113 -22.13 -10.37 -0.10
CA ASP A 113 -21.29 -9.55 0.79
C ASP A 113 -20.95 -8.15 0.23
N GLY A 114 -21.70 -7.62 -0.74
CA GLY A 114 -21.45 -6.32 -1.37
C GLY A 114 -20.33 -6.32 -2.42
N LEU A 115 -19.83 -7.49 -2.83
CA LEU A 115 -18.70 -7.62 -3.76
C LEU A 115 -18.96 -6.96 -5.11
N ARG A 116 -20.14 -7.18 -5.72
CA ARG A 116 -20.50 -6.56 -7.01
C ARG A 116 -20.50 -5.04 -6.95
N THR A 117 -21.02 -4.46 -5.87
CA THR A 117 -21.05 -3.01 -5.67
C THR A 117 -19.63 -2.46 -5.56
N ALA A 118 -18.78 -3.12 -4.79
CA ALA A 118 -17.39 -2.71 -4.64
C ALA A 118 -16.59 -2.88 -5.94
N LEU A 119 -16.82 -3.96 -6.69
CA LEU A 119 -16.18 -4.23 -7.98
C LEU A 119 -16.50 -3.12 -8.99
N GLY A 120 -17.75 -2.69 -9.11
CA GLY A 120 -18.13 -1.61 -10.02
C GLY A 120 -17.81 -1.95 -11.48
N THR A 121 -16.80 -1.29 -12.05
CA THR A 121 -16.34 -1.49 -13.44
C THR A 121 -14.95 -2.15 -13.52
N ASP A 122 -14.43 -2.60 -12.38
CA ASP A 122 -13.17 -3.35 -12.33
C ASP A 122 -13.36 -4.71 -13.02
N PRO A 123 -12.38 -5.16 -13.81
CA PRO A 123 -12.47 -6.42 -14.54
C PRO A 123 -12.45 -7.60 -13.56
N VAL A 124 -13.22 -8.64 -13.90
CA VAL A 124 -13.23 -9.91 -13.20
C VAL A 124 -12.89 -11.03 -14.17
N VAL A 125 -12.03 -11.95 -13.74
CA VAL A 125 -11.69 -13.17 -14.49
C VAL A 125 -12.03 -14.38 -13.64
N PHE A 126 -12.90 -15.23 -14.16
CA PHE A 126 -13.23 -16.51 -13.54
C PHE A 126 -12.31 -17.60 -14.08
N CYS A 127 -11.69 -18.34 -13.18
CA CYS A 127 -10.83 -19.47 -13.52
C CYS A 127 -11.42 -20.76 -12.91
N PRO A 128 -11.58 -21.84 -13.68
CA PRO A 128 -11.88 -23.15 -13.13
C PRO A 128 -10.79 -23.59 -12.14
N GLY A 129 -11.19 -24.29 -11.07
CA GLY A 129 -10.29 -24.78 -10.03
C GLY A 129 -10.89 -24.63 -8.64
N GLY A 130 -10.07 -24.19 -7.70
CA GLY A 130 -10.43 -24.11 -6.27
C GLY A 130 -10.19 -25.43 -5.54
N HIS A 131 -10.65 -25.50 -4.29
CA HIS A 131 -10.46 -26.66 -3.42
C HIS A 131 -11.78 -27.05 -2.78
N ASP A 132 -11.91 -28.31 -2.39
CA ASP A 132 -13.04 -28.76 -1.57
C ASP A 132 -12.86 -28.37 -0.09
N VAL A 133 -13.84 -28.75 0.76
CA VAL A 133 -13.82 -28.49 2.20
C VAL A 133 -12.64 -29.14 2.94
N HIS A 134 -12.02 -30.16 2.33
CA HIS A 134 -10.86 -30.88 2.87
C HIS A 134 -9.52 -30.32 2.34
N GLY A 135 -9.56 -29.38 1.39
CA GLY A 135 -8.38 -28.79 0.77
C GLY A 135 -7.84 -29.55 -0.44
N ASN A 136 -8.58 -30.54 -0.94
CA ASN A 136 -8.20 -31.26 -2.16
C ASN A 136 -8.40 -30.34 -3.37
N THR A 137 -7.40 -30.29 -4.25
CA THR A 137 -7.39 -29.43 -5.43
C THR A 137 -8.29 -29.99 -6.53
N ALA A 138 -9.21 -29.16 -7.04
CA ALA A 138 -9.80 -29.40 -8.36
C ALA A 138 -8.78 -29.05 -9.46
N GLY A 139 -9.01 -29.50 -10.69
CA GLY A 139 -8.16 -29.14 -11.84
C GLY A 139 -8.13 -27.63 -12.04
N LEU A 140 -6.96 -27.01 -11.86
CA LEU A 140 -6.75 -25.58 -12.07
C LEU A 140 -6.58 -25.28 -13.56
N ASP A 141 -7.39 -24.37 -14.09
CA ASP A 141 -7.25 -23.85 -15.44
C ASP A 141 -7.05 -22.33 -15.40
N LEU A 142 -5.84 -21.89 -15.75
CA LEU A 142 -5.46 -20.48 -15.83
C LEU A 142 -5.36 -19.97 -17.27
N SER A 143 -5.79 -20.75 -18.27
CA SER A 143 -5.69 -20.36 -19.69
C SER A 143 -6.42 -19.04 -19.98
N GLY A 144 -7.62 -18.87 -19.42
CA GLY A 144 -8.40 -17.63 -19.52
C GLY A 144 -7.70 -16.44 -18.87
N LEU A 145 -7.07 -16.63 -17.71
CA LEU A 145 -6.25 -15.60 -17.07
C LEU A 145 -5.06 -15.24 -17.96
N GLN A 146 -4.32 -16.24 -18.44
CA GLN A 146 -3.16 -16.04 -19.29
C GLN A 146 -3.50 -15.23 -20.56
N ALA A 147 -4.66 -15.49 -21.17
CA ALA A 147 -5.14 -14.75 -22.34
C ALA A 147 -5.54 -13.31 -22.03
N ALA A 148 -6.07 -13.03 -20.83
CA ALA A 148 -6.50 -11.70 -20.41
C ALA A 148 -5.33 -10.80 -19.95
N LEU A 149 -4.21 -11.39 -19.50
CA LEU A 149 -3.10 -10.62 -18.90
C LEU A 149 -2.48 -9.53 -19.77
N PRO A 150 -2.31 -9.69 -21.10
CA PRO A 150 -1.77 -8.61 -21.94
C PRO A 150 -2.61 -7.32 -21.91
N GLU A 151 -3.94 -7.43 -21.91
CA GLU A 151 -4.84 -6.28 -21.82
C GLU A 151 -4.93 -5.74 -20.39
N LEU A 152 -5.04 -6.64 -19.40
CA LEU A 152 -5.13 -6.25 -18.00
C LEU A 152 -3.86 -5.54 -17.53
N GLY A 153 -2.68 -6.01 -17.93
CA GLY A 153 -1.40 -5.42 -17.52
C GLY A 153 -1.24 -3.94 -17.90
N GLY A 154 -1.92 -3.47 -18.95
CA GLY A 154 -1.93 -2.05 -19.35
C GLY A 154 -3.09 -1.24 -18.79
N SER A 155 -4.13 -1.89 -18.23
CA SER A 155 -5.40 -1.23 -17.87
C SER A 155 -5.71 -1.25 -16.37
N VAL A 156 -4.95 -2.00 -15.57
CA VAL A 156 -5.11 -2.06 -14.11
C VAL A 156 -3.79 -1.74 -13.41
N SER A 157 -3.90 -1.32 -12.15
CA SER A 157 -2.77 -1.00 -11.27
C SER A 157 -2.32 -2.18 -10.39
N GLY A 158 -3.08 -3.27 -10.37
CA GLY A 158 -2.81 -4.46 -9.56
C GLY A 158 -3.90 -5.52 -9.66
N PHE A 159 -3.67 -6.65 -9.00
CA PHE A 159 -4.55 -7.82 -9.04
C PHE A 159 -4.96 -8.27 -7.64
N ALA A 160 -6.21 -8.67 -7.49
CA ALA A 160 -6.74 -9.37 -6.32
C ALA A 160 -7.05 -10.82 -6.70
N ILE A 161 -6.59 -11.79 -5.94
CA ILE A 161 -6.86 -13.22 -6.20
C ILE A 161 -7.61 -13.83 -5.02
N CYS A 162 -8.74 -14.46 -5.30
CA CYS A 162 -9.48 -15.25 -4.34
C CYS A 162 -9.79 -16.62 -4.94
N ALA A 163 -9.35 -17.69 -4.28
CA ALA A 163 -9.73 -19.05 -4.62
C ALA A 163 -10.62 -19.68 -3.53
N TYR A 164 -11.52 -20.55 -3.98
CA TYR A 164 -12.38 -21.33 -3.10
C TYR A 164 -11.52 -22.19 -2.16
N PHE A 165 -11.83 -22.15 -0.86
CA PHE A 165 -11.08 -22.81 0.22
C PHE A 165 -9.55 -22.56 0.27
N ALA A 166 -9.06 -21.44 -0.27
CA ALA A 166 -7.61 -21.14 -0.22
C ALA A 166 -7.01 -20.98 1.18
N THR A 167 -7.83 -20.75 2.21
CA THR A 167 -7.38 -20.76 3.60
C THR A 167 -6.94 -22.15 4.09
N ARG A 168 -7.38 -23.21 3.42
CA ARG A 168 -6.94 -24.59 3.65
C ARG A 168 -5.75 -24.95 2.75
N ASN A 169 -5.80 -24.52 1.49
CA ASN A 169 -4.77 -24.80 0.52
C ASN A 169 -4.57 -23.60 -0.42
N PRO A 170 -3.47 -22.83 -0.29
CA PRO A 170 -3.26 -21.62 -1.09
C PRO A 170 -2.68 -21.90 -2.49
N ALA A 171 -2.47 -23.17 -2.88
CA ALA A 171 -1.73 -23.53 -4.10
C ALA A 171 -2.22 -22.81 -5.37
N HIS A 172 -3.54 -22.74 -5.58
CA HIS A 172 -4.10 -22.07 -6.75
C HIS A 172 -3.91 -20.54 -6.74
N GLU A 173 -3.99 -19.90 -5.56
CA GLU A 173 -3.72 -18.46 -5.46
C GLU A 173 -2.24 -18.16 -5.72
N ILE A 174 -1.35 -19.00 -5.20
CA ILE A 174 0.11 -18.89 -5.42
C ILE A 174 0.44 -19.07 -6.90
N ALA A 175 -0.14 -20.07 -7.57
CA ALA A 175 0.07 -20.31 -8.99
C ALA A 175 -0.37 -19.12 -9.86
N ALA A 176 -1.58 -18.61 -9.62
CA ALA A 176 -2.08 -17.43 -10.33
C ALA A 176 -1.23 -16.18 -10.04
N ARG A 177 -0.82 -15.96 -8.78
CA ARG A 177 0.05 -14.84 -8.38
C ARG A 177 1.38 -14.87 -9.11
N ASN A 178 2.03 -16.03 -9.16
CA ASN A 178 3.33 -16.18 -9.80
C ASN A 178 3.23 -15.87 -11.30
N MET A 179 2.21 -16.42 -11.98
CA MET A 179 1.95 -16.14 -13.40
C MET A 179 1.71 -14.64 -13.66
N ILE A 180 0.89 -13.98 -12.84
CA ILE A 180 0.59 -12.56 -12.99
C ILE A 180 1.86 -11.72 -12.81
N ARG A 181 2.64 -11.99 -11.76
CA ARG A 181 3.89 -11.26 -11.49
C ARG A 181 4.90 -11.45 -12.61
N GLU A 182 5.08 -12.68 -13.08
CA GLU A 182 5.99 -12.99 -14.18
C GLU A 182 5.62 -12.26 -15.48
N LYS A 183 4.33 -12.17 -15.80
CA LYS A 183 3.86 -11.59 -17.07
C LYS A 183 3.66 -10.08 -17.04
N THR A 184 3.35 -9.50 -15.89
CA THR A 184 2.94 -8.08 -15.79
C THR A 184 3.84 -7.23 -14.91
N GLY A 185 4.57 -7.84 -13.97
CA GLY A 185 5.33 -7.11 -12.94
C GLY A 185 4.47 -6.31 -11.95
N LEU A 186 3.14 -6.35 -12.06
CA LEU A 186 2.23 -5.57 -11.23
C LEU A 186 2.04 -6.22 -9.84
N PRO A 187 1.69 -5.41 -8.81
CA PRO A 187 1.41 -5.93 -7.48
C PRO A 187 0.20 -6.84 -7.47
N VAL A 188 0.28 -7.89 -6.64
CA VAL A 188 -0.76 -8.92 -6.52
C VAL A 188 -1.05 -9.19 -5.05
N THR A 189 -2.32 -9.15 -4.70
CA THR A 189 -2.84 -9.48 -3.37
C THR A 189 -3.56 -10.82 -3.42
N ALA A 190 -3.12 -11.78 -2.61
CA ALA A 190 -3.79 -13.07 -2.49
C ALA A 190 -4.62 -13.14 -1.20
N SER A 191 -5.85 -13.62 -1.29
CA SER A 191 -6.79 -13.55 -0.17
C SER A 191 -6.37 -14.41 1.04
N HIS A 192 -5.62 -15.49 0.83
CA HIS A 192 -5.09 -16.32 1.92
C HIS A 192 -4.07 -15.58 2.79
N GLU A 193 -3.42 -14.54 2.27
CA GLU A 193 -2.45 -13.71 3.01
C GLU A 193 -3.16 -12.71 3.94
N LEU A 194 -4.41 -12.35 3.64
CA LEU A 194 -5.16 -11.33 4.38
C LEU A 194 -6.07 -11.90 5.47
N SER A 195 -6.68 -13.07 5.23
CA SER A 195 -7.61 -13.64 6.19
C SER A 195 -7.69 -15.16 6.10
N ALA A 196 -7.52 -15.82 7.25
CA ALA A 196 -7.80 -17.25 7.42
C ALA A 196 -9.30 -17.56 7.62
N LYS A 197 -10.18 -16.54 7.67
CA LYS A 197 -11.62 -16.74 7.92
C LYS A 197 -12.31 -17.40 6.73
N LEU A 198 -13.28 -18.27 7.03
CA LEU A 198 -14.18 -18.84 6.03
C LEU A 198 -15.17 -17.77 5.52
N GLY A 199 -15.58 -17.88 4.26
CA GLY A 199 -16.45 -16.91 3.58
C GLY A 199 -15.81 -16.32 2.33
N GLY A 200 -15.90 -17.04 1.20
CA GLY A 200 -15.22 -16.70 -0.06
C GLY A 200 -15.55 -15.30 -0.62
N PRO A 201 -16.83 -14.90 -0.80
CA PRO A 201 -17.18 -13.59 -1.33
C PRO A 201 -16.70 -12.42 -0.44
N ARG A 202 -16.87 -12.53 0.88
CA ARG A 202 -16.32 -11.55 1.83
C ARG A 202 -14.80 -11.44 1.74
N ARG A 203 -14.09 -12.57 1.63
CA ARG A 203 -12.64 -12.58 1.42
C ARG A 203 -12.26 -11.90 0.11
N ALA A 204 -12.98 -12.20 -0.98
CA ALA A 204 -12.76 -11.55 -2.26
C ALA A 204 -12.95 -10.04 -2.16
N LEU A 205 -13.96 -9.56 -1.42
CA LEU A 205 -14.16 -8.13 -1.16
C LEU A 205 -12.97 -7.51 -0.43
N THR A 206 -12.54 -8.09 0.69
CA THR A 206 -11.37 -7.58 1.44
C THR A 206 -10.12 -7.56 0.56
N THR A 207 -9.93 -8.59 -0.26
CA THR A 207 -8.78 -8.72 -1.16
C THR A 207 -8.81 -7.67 -2.27
N LEU A 208 -9.98 -7.45 -2.87
CA LEU A 208 -10.21 -6.41 -3.88
C LEU A 208 -9.87 -5.03 -3.32
N LEU A 209 -10.44 -4.69 -2.16
CA LEU A 209 -10.22 -3.39 -1.53
C LEU A 209 -8.74 -3.20 -1.16
N ASN A 210 -8.08 -4.22 -0.61
CA ASN A 210 -6.66 -4.15 -0.28
C ASN A 210 -5.77 -3.99 -1.53
N ALA A 211 -6.09 -4.69 -2.62
CA ALA A 211 -5.36 -4.57 -3.87
C ALA A 211 -5.42 -3.15 -4.45
N ARG A 212 -6.56 -2.44 -4.30
CA ARG A 212 -6.69 -1.02 -4.70
C ARG A 212 -5.79 -0.08 -3.90
N LEU A 213 -5.46 -0.44 -2.66
CA LEU A 213 -4.64 0.37 -1.76
C LEU A 213 -3.14 0.15 -1.98
N ILE A 214 -2.72 -1.07 -2.32
CA ILE A 214 -1.29 -1.40 -2.46
C ILE A 214 -0.60 -0.51 -3.49
N SER A 215 -1.18 -0.30 -4.67
CA SER A 215 -0.55 0.55 -5.69
C SER A 215 -0.39 2.00 -5.25
N MET A 216 -1.27 2.51 -4.39
CA MET A 216 -1.16 3.83 -3.79
C MET A 216 -0.08 3.87 -2.71
N ILE A 217 -0.01 2.85 -1.86
CA ILE A 217 1.01 2.72 -0.81
C ILE A 217 2.40 2.59 -1.45
N ASP A 218 2.57 1.76 -2.47
CA ASP A 218 3.83 1.58 -3.19
C ASP A 218 4.32 2.91 -3.79
N ARG A 219 3.43 3.70 -4.40
CA ARG A 219 3.76 5.05 -4.90
C ARG A 219 4.19 6.00 -3.80
N LEU A 220 3.54 5.94 -2.64
CA LEU A 220 3.86 6.79 -1.51
C LEU A 220 5.24 6.42 -0.91
N VAL A 221 5.51 5.13 -0.77
CA VAL A 221 6.81 4.61 -0.30
C VAL A 221 7.90 5.01 -1.29
N ALA A 222 7.74 4.73 -2.58
CA ALA A 222 8.72 5.08 -3.61
C ALA A 222 9.00 6.59 -3.69
N ALA A 223 7.96 7.41 -3.58
CA ALA A 223 8.11 8.87 -3.55
C ALA A 223 8.92 9.35 -2.33
N THR A 224 8.71 8.71 -1.18
CA THR A 224 9.43 9.02 0.06
C THR A 224 10.86 8.54 -0.01
N GLU A 225 11.10 7.28 -0.39
CA GLU A 225 12.46 6.72 -0.55
C GLU A 225 13.29 7.54 -1.54
N GLY A 226 12.73 7.84 -2.72
CA GLY A 226 13.42 8.66 -3.72
C GLY A 226 13.75 10.06 -3.22
N PHE A 227 12.90 10.65 -2.37
CA PHE A 227 13.20 11.92 -1.72
C PHE A 227 14.36 11.81 -0.71
N LEU A 228 14.37 10.75 0.11
CA LEU A 228 15.39 10.51 1.13
C LEU A 228 16.76 10.26 0.50
N GLU A 229 16.81 9.44 -0.54
CA GLU A 229 18.03 9.14 -1.30
C GLU A 229 18.66 10.40 -1.90
N GLN A 230 17.85 11.26 -2.55
CA GLN A 230 18.32 12.52 -3.12
C GLN A 230 18.96 13.47 -2.10
N ARG A 231 18.62 13.33 -0.81
CA ARG A 231 19.11 14.17 0.29
C ARG A 231 20.07 13.45 1.22
N SER A 232 20.50 12.24 0.86
CA SER A 232 21.42 11.42 1.66
C SER A 232 20.93 11.21 3.10
N ILE A 233 19.62 11.08 3.28
CA ILE A 233 19.01 10.73 4.56
C ILE A 233 19.01 9.20 4.65
N SER A 234 19.75 8.64 5.61
CA SER A 234 19.99 7.20 5.79
C SER A 234 19.14 6.55 6.88
#